data_AF-A0A7S0RLL1-F1
#
_entry.id   AF-A0A7S0RLL1-F1
#
_cell.length_a   1.000
_cell.length_b   1.000
_cell.length_c   1.000
_cell.angle_alpha   90.00
_cell.angle_beta   90.00
_cell.angle_gamma   90.00
#
_symmetry.space_group_name_H-M   'P 1'
#
loop_
_entity.id
_entity.type
_entity.pdbx_description
1 polymer ?
#
loop_
_entity_poly.entity_id
_entity_poly.type
_entity_poly.pdbx_seq_one_letter_code
_entity_poly.pdbx_strand_id
1 'polypeptide(L)'
;DTLFPYPDKGAAPGAAAAAKPYGVQGGDFGVRASLYYNGSDPEHVINSCKGLGEFWQICWTQTRASETWRAYNYPHVAAVYWSLYRLARYGPPGLVTRQTWDWYLRQAANTFTAMWKFGPGYGKWGLMVGSVFRHIHADVVEEGWTKEAQDMGAVISERLDFWQSLTFPYGSEMSWDNTGHE
;
A
#
# COMPACT_ATOMS: atom_id res chain seq x y z
N ASP A 1 29.09 11.08 3.51
CA ASP A 1 28.44 10.06 2.67
C ASP A 1 27.07 9.64 3.19
N THR A 2 26.22 10.61 3.47
CA THR A 2 24.88 10.43 4.02
C THR A 2 23.87 10.80 2.94
N LEU A 3 23.38 9.80 2.19
CA LEU A 3 22.32 10.01 1.20
C LEU A 3 20.95 10.29 1.84
N PHE A 4 20.77 10.09 3.15
CA PHE A 4 19.58 10.51 3.89
C PHE A 4 19.91 10.76 5.37
N PRO A 5 19.91 12.01 5.87
CA PRO A 5 20.06 12.26 7.30
C PRO A 5 18.79 11.83 8.05
N TYR A 6 18.92 10.88 8.97
CA TYR A 6 17.89 10.53 9.94
C TYR A 6 17.91 11.54 11.11
N PRO A 7 16.76 12.01 11.62
CA PRO A 7 16.75 12.85 12.82
C PRO A 7 17.07 12.02 14.07
N ASP A 8 17.75 12.69 15.01
CA ASP A 8 18.30 12.16 16.25
C ASP A 8 17.31 11.39 17.14
N LYS A 9 17.81 10.30 17.73
CA LYS A 9 17.10 9.42 18.68
C LYS A 9 17.03 10.04 20.09
N GLY A 10 16.34 11.18 20.25
CA GLY A 10 16.45 11.97 21.49
C GLY A 10 15.19 12.62 22.06
N ALA A 11 13.96 12.26 21.66
CA ALA A 11 12.76 12.91 22.20
C ALA A 11 11.77 11.91 22.86
N ALA A 12 11.33 12.26 24.07
CA ALA A 12 10.38 11.56 24.92
C ALA A 12 8.96 11.43 24.29
N PRO A 13 8.08 10.53 24.79
CA PRO A 13 6.85 10.17 24.10
C PRO A 13 5.77 11.23 24.30
N GLY A 14 5.65 12.14 23.34
CA GLY A 14 4.58 13.12 23.27
C GLY A 14 4.33 13.48 21.82
N ALA A 15 3.13 13.15 21.33
CA ALA A 15 2.61 13.39 19.98
C ALA A 15 3.56 12.95 18.85
N ALA A 16 3.28 11.81 18.23
CA ALA A 16 3.94 11.39 17.00
C ALA A 16 3.83 12.52 15.96
N ALA A 17 4.89 13.32 15.84
CA ALA A 17 5.02 14.35 14.83
C ALA A 17 4.81 13.67 13.48
N ALA A 18 3.85 14.16 12.70
CA ALA A 18 3.54 13.66 11.37
C ALA A 18 4.83 13.60 10.56
N ALA A 19 5.39 12.39 10.40
CA ALA A 19 6.61 12.19 9.66
C ALA A 19 6.37 12.69 8.24
N LYS A 20 7.24 13.58 7.73
CA LYS A 20 7.25 13.97 6.32
C LYS A 20 7.20 12.70 5.45
N PRO A 21 6.43 12.68 4.35
CA PRO A 21 6.09 11.45 3.61
C PRO A 21 7.24 10.99 2.72
N TYR A 22 8.34 10.61 3.34
CA TYR A 22 9.50 9.97 2.72
C TYR A 22 9.31 8.46 2.79
N GLY A 23 8.31 7.96 2.08
CA GLY A 23 7.95 6.55 2.05
C GLY A 23 7.13 6.22 0.80
N VAL A 24 7.03 4.92 0.50
CA VAL A 24 6.19 4.44 -0.61
C VAL A 24 4.71 4.72 -0.33
N GLN A 25 4.33 4.71 0.95
CA GLN A 25 3.02 5.15 1.43
C GLN A 25 3.04 6.65 1.75
N GLY A 26 2.10 7.41 1.19
CA GLY A 26 1.87 8.82 1.49
C GLY A 26 1.14 9.06 2.81
N GLY A 27 1.04 10.33 3.23
CA GLY A 27 0.32 10.71 4.46
C GLY A 27 -1.20 10.53 4.38
N ASP A 28 -1.73 10.34 3.17
CA ASP A 28 -3.11 9.99 2.86
C ASP A 28 -3.32 8.48 2.68
N PHE A 29 -2.30 7.67 3.02
CA PHE A 29 -2.23 6.22 2.86
C PHE A 29 -2.19 5.73 1.40
N GLY A 30 -2.13 6.63 0.42
CA GLY A 30 -1.93 6.28 -0.98
C GLY A 30 -0.56 5.63 -1.19
N VAL A 31 -0.49 4.59 -2.02
CA VAL A 31 0.77 3.88 -2.29
C VAL A 31 1.31 4.29 -3.65
N ARG A 32 2.45 5.00 -3.63
CA ARG A 32 3.17 5.46 -4.82
C ARG A 32 3.65 4.28 -5.65
N ALA A 33 3.67 4.46 -6.96
CA ALA A 33 4.18 3.47 -7.88
C ALA A 33 5.67 3.15 -7.64
N SER A 34 6.49 4.15 -7.30
CA SER A 34 7.91 3.97 -7.03
C SER A 34 8.50 5.10 -6.19
N LEU A 35 9.55 4.79 -5.44
CA LEU A 35 10.44 5.80 -4.83
C LEU A 35 11.56 6.24 -5.77
N TYR A 36 11.80 5.46 -6.82
CA TYR A 36 12.80 5.69 -7.85
C TYR A 36 12.15 6.25 -9.11
N TYR A 37 12.77 7.28 -9.67
CA TYR A 37 12.40 7.90 -10.93
C TYR A 37 13.63 8.47 -11.61
N ASN A 38 13.51 8.78 -12.89
CA ASN A 38 14.55 9.45 -13.64
C ASN A 38 14.50 10.97 -13.36
N GLY A 39 15.58 11.49 -12.79
CA GLY A 39 15.71 12.91 -12.43
C GLY A 39 16.08 13.84 -13.59
N SER A 40 16.26 13.32 -14.80
CA SER A 40 16.41 14.14 -16.02
C SER A 40 15.11 14.89 -16.33
N ASP A 41 15.23 15.88 -17.23
CA ASP A 41 14.07 16.62 -17.74
C ASP A 41 12.97 15.65 -18.25
N PRO A 42 11.68 15.85 -17.87
CA PRO A 42 10.61 14.94 -18.24
C PRO A 42 10.46 14.71 -19.76
N GLU A 43 10.67 15.72 -20.60
CA GLU A 43 10.60 15.54 -22.05
C GLU A 43 11.75 14.66 -22.55
N HIS A 44 12.94 14.81 -21.97
CA HIS A 44 14.06 13.94 -22.26
C HIS A 44 13.77 12.49 -21.87
N VAL A 45 13.23 12.24 -20.67
CA VAL A 45 12.86 10.89 -20.22
C VAL A 45 11.83 10.25 -21.15
N ILE A 46 10.77 10.99 -21.47
CA ILE A 46 9.71 10.52 -22.38
C ILE A 46 10.29 10.17 -23.75
N ASN A 47 11.14 11.03 -24.31
CA ASN A 47 11.73 10.81 -25.63
C ASN A 47 12.74 9.65 -25.65
N SER A 48 13.63 9.57 -24.66
CA SER A 48 14.64 8.51 -24.55
C SER A 48 14.03 7.13 -24.28
N CYS A 49 12.82 7.09 -23.73
CA CYS A 49 12.09 5.86 -23.43
C CYS A 49 10.99 5.52 -24.44
N LYS A 50 10.88 6.28 -25.54
CA LYS A 50 10.01 5.91 -26.67
C LYS A 50 10.38 4.51 -27.16
N GLY A 51 9.43 3.57 -27.06
CA GLY A 51 9.58 2.19 -27.54
C GLY A 51 10.05 1.17 -26.48
N LEU A 52 10.55 1.60 -25.31
CA LEU A 52 10.84 0.70 -24.18
C LEU A 52 9.58 0.40 -23.34
N GLY A 53 8.55 1.25 -23.49
CA GLY A 53 7.30 1.20 -22.76
C GLY A 53 7.43 1.73 -21.33
N GLU A 54 6.29 2.01 -20.69
CA GLU A 54 6.23 2.41 -19.27
C GLU A 54 6.65 1.29 -18.30
N PHE A 55 7.15 0.16 -18.79
CA PHE A 55 7.43 -1.02 -17.98
C PHE A 55 8.72 -0.92 -17.17
N TRP A 56 9.64 -0.02 -17.54
CA TRP A 56 10.93 0.12 -16.86
C TRP A 56 10.97 1.40 -16.01
N GLN A 57 11.22 1.24 -14.71
CA GLN A 57 11.27 2.35 -13.74
C GLN A 57 12.31 3.43 -14.09
N ILE A 58 13.36 3.08 -14.84
CA ILE A 58 14.36 4.02 -15.39
C ILE A 58 13.75 5.04 -16.38
N CYS A 59 12.54 4.77 -16.86
CA CYS A 59 11.77 5.60 -17.76
C CYS A 59 10.64 6.36 -17.07
N TRP A 60 10.53 6.27 -15.74
CA TRP A 60 9.46 6.95 -15.02
C TRP A 60 9.90 8.37 -14.66
N THR A 61 9.06 9.35 -15.02
CA THR A 61 9.16 10.70 -14.48
C THR A 61 8.77 10.69 -13.00
N GLN A 62 9.13 11.75 -12.26
CA GLN A 62 8.72 11.89 -10.87
C GLN A 62 7.20 11.82 -10.71
N THR A 63 6.46 12.41 -11.66
CA THR A 63 4.99 12.36 -11.70
C THR A 63 4.50 10.91 -11.79
N ARG A 64 4.98 10.14 -12.78
CA ARG A 64 4.60 8.74 -12.96
C ARG A 64 4.93 7.86 -11.76
N ALA A 65 6.10 8.07 -11.14
CA ALA A 65 6.51 7.34 -9.95
C ALA A 65 5.65 7.68 -8.71
N SER A 66 5.11 8.89 -8.65
CA SER A 66 4.32 9.38 -7.51
C SER A 66 2.83 9.05 -7.62
N GLU A 67 2.39 8.48 -8.73
CA GLU A 67 1.00 8.03 -8.92
C GLU A 67 0.59 6.94 -7.93
N THR A 68 -0.67 6.98 -7.51
CA THR A 68 -1.24 6.09 -6.49
C THR A 68 -2.41 5.25 -6.98
N TRP A 69 -2.74 5.32 -8.27
CA TRP A 69 -3.94 4.70 -8.84
C TRP A 69 -3.85 3.18 -8.98
N ARG A 70 -2.65 2.61 -8.96
CA ARG A 70 -2.43 1.18 -9.19
C ARG A 70 -2.73 0.37 -7.93
N ALA A 71 -3.93 -0.21 -7.87
CA ALA A 71 -4.41 -1.00 -6.72
C ALA A 71 -3.47 -2.16 -6.32
N TYR A 72 -2.77 -2.77 -7.29
CA TYR A 72 -1.80 -3.85 -7.03
C TYR A 72 -0.63 -3.43 -6.12
N ASN A 73 -0.37 -2.15 -5.93
CA ASN A 73 0.71 -1.71 -5.03
C ASN A 73 0.33 -1.83 -3.54
N TYR A 74 -0.96 -1.75 -3.23
CA TYR A 74 -1.46 -1.62 -1.86
C TYR A 74 -1.34 -2.90 -1.02
N PRO A 75 -1.67 -4.10 -1.52
CA PRO A 75 -1.58 -5.33 -0.73
C PRO A 75 -0.17 -5.57 -0.18
N HIS A 76 0.87 -5.28 -0.97
CA HIS A 76 2.26 -5.47 -0.56
C HIS A 76 2.64 -4.60 0.64
N VAL A 77 2.30 -3.31 0.59
CA VAL A 77 2.57 -2.37 1.68
C VAL A 77 1.74 -2.71 2.92
N ALA A 78 0.46 -3.05 2.72
CA ALA A 78 -0.42 -3.48 3.79
C ALA A 78 0.10 -4.76 4.48
N ALA A 79 0.63 -5.73 3.71
CA ALA A 79 1.22 -6.96 4.23
C ALA A 79 2.48 -6.72 5.06
N VAL A 80 3.33 -5.78 4.67
CA VAL A 80 4.50 -5.39 5.49
C VAL A 80 4.03 -4.80 6.81
N TYR A 81 3.08 -3.86 6.79
CA TYR A 81 2.56 -3.27 8.02
C TYR A 81 1.84 -4.28 8.91
N TRP A 82 1.02 -5.14 8.32
CA TRP A 82 0.35 -6.21 9.05
C TRP A 82 1.34 -7.19 9.69
N SER A 83 2.40 -7.57 8.97
CA SER A 83 3.46 -8.43 9.52
C SER A 83 4.17 -7.76 10.70
N LEU A 84 4.46 -6.46 10.60
CA LEU A 84 5.06 -5.69 11.70
C LEU A 84 4.10 -5.54 12.88
N TYR A 85 2.80 -5.39 12.65
CA TYR A 85 1.78 -5.44 13.70
C TYR A 85 1.82 -6.77 14.43
N ARG A 86 1.75 -7.90 13.71
CA ARG A 86 1.76 -9.24 14.33
C ARG A 86 3.02 -9.46 15.16
N LEU A 87 4.18 -9.06 14.64
CA LEU A 87 5.46 -9.13 15.36
C LEU A 87 5.50 -8.21 16.58
N ALA A 88 5.02 -6.97 16.48
CA ALA A 88 5.03 -6.02 17.60
C ALA A 88 4.00 -6.39 18.68
N ARG A 89 2.87 -6.99 18.31
CA ARG A 89 1.77 -7.33 19.22
C ARG A 89 1.98 -8.64 19.95
N TYR A 90 2.47 -9.66 19.24
CA TYR A 90 2.53 -11.04 19.71
C TYR A 90 3.94 -11.65 19.67
N GLY A 91 4.91 -10.98 19.05
CA GLY A 91 6.27 -11.49 18.89
C GLY A 91 7.17 -11.21 20.10
N PRO A 92 8.40 -11.77 20.09
CA PRO A 92 9.41 -11.48 21.09
C PRO A 92 9.72 -9.97 21.22
N PRO A 93 9.95 -9.47 22.45
CA PRO A 93 10.36 -8.09 22.66
C PRO A 93 11.63 -7.72 21.86
N GLY A 94 11.67 -6.51 21.32
CA GLY A 94 12.86 -5.96 20.65
C GLY A 94 12.98 -6.27 19.16
N LEU A 95 12.10 -7.07 18.56
CA LEU A 95 12.08 -7.27 17.10
C LEU A 95 11.55 -6.08 16.32
N VAL A 96 10.54 -5.40 16.87
CA VAL A 96 9.93 -4.20 16.28
C VAL A 96 10.07 -3.05 17.26
N THR A 97 10.88 -2.05 16.88
CA THR A 97 11.30 -0.97 17.80
C THR A 97 10.98 0.43 17.29
N ARG A 98 10.54 0.56 16.03
CA ARG A 98 10.36 1.88 15.39
C ARG A 98 9.02 2.52 15.70
N GLN A 99 7.95 1.73 15.80
CA GLN A 99 6.59 2.20 16.07
C GLN A 99 5.86 1.16 16.93
N THR A 100 4.73 1.57 17.50
CA THR A 100 3.86 0.69 18.30
C THR A 100 3.05 -0.26 17.43
N TRP A 101 2.58 -1.37 18.00
CA TRP A 101 1.79 -2.36 17.26
C TRP A 101 0.51 -1.76 16.66
N ASP A 102 -0.15 -0.86 17.38
CA ASP A 102 -1.39 -0.21 16.96
C ASP A 102 -1.13 0.76 15.80
N TRP A 103 0.04 1.42 15.79
CA TRP A 103 0.41 2.23 14.65
C TRP A 103 0.49 1.38 13.37
N TYR A 104 1.09 0.20 13.44
CA TYR A 104 1.23 -0.70 12.30
C TYR A 104 -0.12 -1.25 11.79
N LEU A 105 -1.00 -1.67 12.70
CA LEU A 105 -2.34 -2.13 12.30
C LEU A 105 -3.14 -1.01 11.66
N ARG A 106 -3.03 0.23 12.18
CA ARG A 106 -3.67 1.41 11.60
C ARG A 106 -3.13 1.72 10.21
N GLN A 107 -1.83 1.58 9.98
CA GLN A 107 -1.29 1.74 8.63
C GLN A 107 -1.81 0.66 7.68
N ALA A 108 -1.86 -0.60 8.11
CA ALA A 108 -2.36 -1.70 7.29
C ALA A 108 -3.84 -1.49 6.90
N ALA A 109 -4.70 -1.18 7.87
CA ALA A 109 -6.13 -0.96 7.67
C ALA A 109 -6.41 0.25 6.75
N ASN A 110 -5.73 1.38 6.99
CA ASN A 110 -5.94 2.57 6.16
C ASN A 110 -5.32 2.44 4.76
N THR A 111 -4.27 1.62 4.58
CA THR A 111 -3.75 1.28 3.24
C THR A 111 -4.80 0.52 2.44
N PHE A 112 -5.53 -0.41 3.07
CA PHE A 112 -6.62 -1.12 2.41
C PHE A 112 -7.75 -0.18 1.96
N THR A 113 -8.23 0.72 2.82
CA THR A 113 -9.30 1.65 2.43
C THR A 113 -8.82 2.66 1.38
N ALA A 114 -7.55 3.09 1.45
CA ALA A 114 -6.93 3.94 0.44
C ALA A 114 -6.82 3.26 -0.94
N MET A 115 -6.62 1.94 -0.99
CA MET A 115 -6.64 1.17 -2.25
C MET A 115 -7.96 1.39 -2.99
N TRP A 116 -9.10 1.32 -2.29
CA TRP A 116 -10.41 1.54 -2.89
C TRP A 116 -10.60 2.99 -3.36
N LYS A 117 -10.15 3.94 -2.54
CA LYS A 117 -10.26 5.38 -2.83
C LYS A 117 -9.45 5.78 -4.07
N PHE A 118 -8.20 5.34 -4.17
CA PHE A 118 -7.27 5.82 -5.18
C PHE A 118 -7.16 4.90 -6.40
N GLY A 119 -7.37 3.60 -6.22
CA GLY A 119 -7.30 2.60 -7.29
C GLY A 119 -8.59 1.84 -7.56
N PRO A 120 -9.78 2.49 -7.63
CA PRO A 120 -11.05 1.77 -7.81
C PRO A 120 -11.11 0.95 -9.11
N GLY A 121 -10.35 1.36 -10.14
CA GLY A 121 -10.28 0.66 -11.43
C GLY A 121 -9.83 -0.79 -11.31
N TYR A 122 -8.67 -1.02 -10.67
CA TYR A 122 -8.15 -2.37 -10.44
C TYR A 122 -8.54 -2.97 -9.09
N GLY A 123 -8.90 -2.14 -8.10
CA GLY A 123 -9.25 -2.58 -6.76
C GLY A 123 -10.46 -3.52 -6.73
N LYS A 124 -11.33 -3.45 -7.74
CA LYS A 124 -12.48 -4.34 -7.90
C LYS A 124 -12.13 -5.76 -8.33
N TRP A 125 -10.89 -6.07 -8.73
CA TRP A 125 -10.49 -7.43 -9.11
C TRP A 125 -9.79 -8.15 -7.95
N GLY A 126 -9.51 -9.44 -8.14
CA GLY A 126 -8.51 -10.14 -7.35
C GLY A 126 -7.15 -9.44 -7.44
N LEU A 127 -6.42 -9.40 -6.34
CA LEU A 127 -5.15 -8.66 -6.24
C LEU A 127 -4.07 -9.59 -5.69
N MET A 128 -2.86 -9.51 -6.24
CA MET A 128 -1.73 -10.28 -5.72
C MET A 128 -1.49 -9.93 -4.26
N VAL A 129 -1.36 -10.93 -3.37
CA VAL A 129 -1.27 -10.73 -1.92
C VAL A 129 -2.55 -10.12 -1.32
N GLY A 130 -3.67 -10.12 -2.05
CA GLY A 130 -4.94 -9.52 -1.66
C GLY A 130 -5.60 -10.20 -0.46
N SER A 131 -5.28 -11.48 -0.22
CA SER A 131 -5.72 -12.23 0.96
C SER A 131 -5.33 -11.56 2.29
N VAL A 132 -4.27 -10.75 2.30
CA VAL A 132 -3.84 -9.96 3.47
C VAL A 132 -4.96 -9.07 4.01
N PHE A 133 -5.82 -8.54 3.14
CA PHE A 133 -6.87 -7.61 3.57
C PHE A 133 -7.91 -8.29 4.45
N ARG A 134 -8.19 -9.57 4.19
CA ARG A 134 -9.05 -10.38 5.07
C ARG A 134 -8.42 -10.56 6.45
N HIS A 135 -7.12 -10.82 6.49
CA HIS A 135 -6.40 -10.97 7.76
C HIS A 135 -6.34 -9.67 8.57
N ILE A 136 -6.08 -8.54 7.90
CA ILE A 136 -6.11 -7.21 8.51
C ILE A 136 -7.51 -6.91 9.06
N HIS A 137 -8.57 -7.17 8.29
CA HIS A 137 -9.94 -6.95 8.75
C HIS A 137 -10.28 -7.77 9.99
N ALA A 138 -9.88 -9.04 10.02
CA ALA A 138 -10.08 -9.91 11.18
C ALA A 138 -9.38 -9.36 12.44
N ASP A 139 -8.11 -8.94 12.33
CA ASP A 139 -7.37 -8.38 13.46
C ASP A 139 -7.93 -7.00 13.89
N VAL A 140 -8.41 -6.17 12.95
CA VAL A 140 -9.10 -4.90 13.26
C VAL A 140 -10.38 -5.15 14.06
N VAL A 141 -11.14 -6.20 13.72
CA VAL A 141 -12.32 -6.63 14.48
C VAL A 141 -11.91 -7.16 15.86
N GLU A 142 -10.86 -7.98 15.95
CA GLU A 142 -10.35 -8.54 17.21
C GLU A 142 -9.91 -7.44 18.18
N GLU A 143 -9.20 -6.41 17.69
CA GLU A 143 -8.74 -5.27 18.50
C GLU A 143 -9.86 -4.26 18.82
N GLY A 144 -11.10 -4.50 18.34
CA GLY A 144 -12.29 -3.70 18.68
C GLY A 144 -12.40 -2.36 17.95
N TRP A 145 -11.67 -2.17 16.85
CA TRP A 145 -11.64 -0.92 16.09
C TRP A 145 -12.86 -0.80 15.19
N THR A 146 -13.98 -0.41 15.81
CA THR A 146 -15.31 -0.49 15.19
C THR A 146 -15.42 0.36 13.92
N LYS A 147 -14.84 1.56 13.91
CA LYS A 147 -14.90 2.46 12.75
C LYS A 147 -14.14 1.87 11.57
N GLU A 148 -12.88 1.47 11.79
CA GLU A 148 -12.04 0.86 10.76
C GLU A 148 -12.64 -0.45 10.26
N ALA A 149 -13.20 -1.29 11.15
CA ALA A 149 -13.88 -2.53 10.76
C ALA A 149 -15.09 -2.26 9.85
N GLN A 150 -15.87 -1.21 10.12
CA GLN A 150 -17.00 -0.79 9.29
C GLN A 150 -16.54 -0.24 7.93
N ASP A 151 -15.57 0.67 7.92
CA ASP A 151 -15.01 1.25 6.69
C ASP A 151 -14.43 0.14 5.79
N MET A 152 -13.69 -0.80 6.38
CA MET A 152 -13.16 -1.95 5.66
C MET A 152 -14.26 -2.90 5.16
N GLY A 153 -15.24 -3.18 6.02
CA GLY A 153 -16.36 -4.06 5.72
C GLY A 153 -17.18 -3.57 4.52
N ALA A 154 -17.42 -2.25 4.41
CA ALA A 154 -18.13 -1.67 3.28
C ALA A 154 -17.42 -1.93 1.94
N VAL A 155 -16.08 -1.75 1.89
CA VAL A 155 -15.27 -2.05 0.70
C VAL A 155 -15.29 -3.55 0.39
N ILE A 156 -15.20 -4.42 1.40
CA ILE A 156 -15.25 -5.88 1.21
C ILE A 156 -16.60 -6.30 0.61
N SER A 157 -17.71 -5.77 1.14
CA SER A 157 -19.05 -6.05 0.62
C SER A 157 -19.19 -5.60 -0.83
N GLU A 158 -18.77 -4.37 -1.16
CA GLU A 158 -18.84 -3.86 -2.53
C GLU A 158 -18.03 -4.72 -3.52
N ARG A 159 -16.83 -5.15 -3.12
CA ARG A 159 -16.01 -6.07 -3.94
C ARG A 159 -16.68 -7.43 -4.10
N LEU A 160 -17.26 -7.97 -3.03
CA LEU A 160 -17.93 -9.27 -3.06
C LEU A 160 -19.16 -9.24 -3.97
N ASP A 161 -19.98 -8.19 -3.88
CA ASP A 161 -21.15 -8.00 -4.73
C ASP A 161 -20.75 -7.93 -6.21
N PHE A 162 -19.68 -7.20 -6.52
CA PHE A 162 -19.11 -7.16 -7.87
C PHE A 162 -18.64 -8.53 -8.34
N TRP A 163 -17.87 -9.27 -7.53
CA TRP A 163 -17.38 -10.60 -7.89
C TRP A 163 -18.50 -11.62 -8.10
N GLN A 164 -19.54 -11.58 -7.27
CA GLN A 164 -20.71 -12.45 -7.42
C GLN A 164 -21.48 -12.20 -8.72
N SER A 165 -21.37 -11.00 -9.30
CA SER A 165 -21.98 -10.67 -10.59
C SER A 165 -21.22 -11.23 -11.81
N LEU A 166 -20.00 -11.73 -11.62
CA LEU A 166 -19.11 -12.18 -12.69
C LEU A 166 -19.12 -13.71 -12.82
N THR A 167 -19.17 -14.22 -14.05
CA THR A 167 -18.95 -15.65 -14.32
C THR A 167 -17.54 -16.11 -13.94
N PHE A 168 -16.55 -15.22 -14.14
CA PHE A 168 -15.15 -15.45 -13.81
C PHE A 168 -14.60 -14.23 -13.08
N PRO A 169 -14.55 -14.22 -11.73
CA PRO A 169 -14.15 -13.06 -10.93
C PRO A 169 -12.63 -12.85 -10.86
N TYR A 170 -11.92 -13.17 -11.95
CA TYR A 170 -10.47 -13.04 -12.07
C TYR A 170 -10.16 -11.92 -13.06
N GLY A 171 -9.17 -11.08 -12.72
CA GLY A 171 -8.75 -9.98 -13.59
C GLY A 171 -7.27 -9.66 -13.36
N SER A 172 -6.56 -9.36 -14.44
CA SER A 172 -5.17 -8.94 -14.41
C SER A 172 -4.94 -7.80 -15.40
N GLU A 173 -3.87 -7.02 -15.17
CA GLU A 173 -3.33 -6.05 -16.12
C GLU A 173 -2.88 -6.70 -17.44
N MET A 174 -2.60 -8.02 -17.45
CA MET A 174 -2.17 -8.77 -18.64
C MET A 174 -3.09 -9.96 -18.93
N SER A 175 -3.25 -10.28 -20.22
CA SER A 175 -4.18 -11.31 -20.72
C SER A 175 -3.89 -12.73 -20.21
N TRP A 176 -2.68 -12.98 -19.71
CA TRP A 176 -2.26 -14.24 -19.10
C TRP A 176 -1.32 -13.94 -17.93
N ASP A 177 -1.89 -13.63 -16.76
CA ASP A 177 -1.13 -13.48 -15.53
C ASP A 177 -2.00 -13.90 -14.31
N ASN A 178 -1.33 -14.43 -13.29
CA ASN A 178 -1.90 -14.97 -12.06
C ASN A 178 -2.16 -13.90 -10.99
N THR A 179 -1.92 -12.62 -11.30
CA THR A 179 -2.07 -11.46 -10.39
C THR A 179 -3.44 -11.40 -9.70
N GLY A 180 -4.49 -11.94 -10.34
CA GLY A 180 -5.88 -11.84 -9.87
C GLY A 180 -6.47 -13.10 -9.27
N HIS A 181 -5.66 -14.11 -8.92
CA HIS A 181 -6.17 -15.38 -8.39
C HIS A 181 -6.49 -15.37 -6.88
N GLU A 182 -6.01 -14.36 -6.14
CA GLU A 182 -6.35 -14.12 -4.71
C GLU A 182 -7.50 -13.12 -4.56
#